data_AF-A0A357Y4L0-F1
#
_entry.id   AF-A0A357Y4L0-F1
#
_cell.length_a   1.000
_cell.length_b   1.000
_cell.length_c   1.000
_cell.angle_alpha   90.00
_cell.angle_beta   90.00
_cell.angle_gamma   90.00
#
_symmetry.space_group_name_H-M   'P 1'
#
loop_
_entity.id
_entity.type
_entity.pdbx_description
1 polymer ?
#
loop_
_entity_poly.entity_id
_entity_poly.type
_entity_poly.pdbx_seq_one_letter_code
_entity_poly.pdbx_strand_id
1 'polypeptide(L)' 'MADANKTVRYFAKATGHVQGVGFRMYIQQHAMELNVSGWVRNMEDGSVHMELQGPEDRVEQLMD' A
#
# COMPACT_ATOMS: atom_id res chain seq x y z
N MET A 1 -0.22 24.82 5.02
CA MET A 1 -1.09 23.86 4.30
C MET A 1 -0.15 22.90 3.61
N ALA A 2 -0.21 21.61 3.92
CA ALA A 2 0.68 20.62 3.33
C ALA A 2 0.64 20.77 1.79
N ASP A 3 1.80 20.68 1.15
CA ASP A 3 1.89 20.76 -0.31
C ASP A 3 1.00 19.68 -0.91
N ALA A 4 -0.18 20.08 -1.38
CA ALA A 4 -1.20 19.22 -2.00
C ALA A 4 -0.72 18.54 -3.32
N ASN A 5 0.58 18.58 -3.57
CA ASN A 5 1.23 18.05 -4.76
C ASN A 5 2.51 17.26 -4.44
N LYS A 6 2.79 16.97 -3.16
CA LYS A 6 3.92 16.14 -2.77
C LYS A 6 3.62 14.68 -3.14
N THR A 7 4.33 14.19 -4.14
CA THR A 7 4.32 12.76 -4.48
C THR A 7 5.34 12.04 -3.61
N VAL A 8 4.90 10.97 -2.94
CA VAL A 8 5.74 10.12 -2.08
C VAL A 8 5.87 8.72 -2.66
N ARG A 9 6.90 7.99 -2.19
CA ARG A 9 7.06 6.56 -2.41
C ARG A 9 7.40 5.92 -1.07
N TYR A 10 6.58 4.97 -0.63
CA TYR A 10 6.81 4.20 0.57
C TYR A 10 6.99 2.72 0.27
N PHE A 11 7.83 2.08 1.07
CA PHE A 11 7.97 0.64 1.13
C PHE A 11 7.43 0.17 2.48
N ALA A 12 6.50 -0.78 2.47
CA ALA A 12 5.90 -1.31 3.67
C ALA A 12 5.99 -2.84 3.71
N LYS A 13 6.02 -3.37 4.94
CA LYS A 13 6.01 -4.80 5.23
C LYS A 13 4.91 -5.08 6.24
N ALA A 14 3.98 -5.97 5.90
CA ALA A 14 2.96 -6.48 6.80
C ALA A 14 3.33 -7.90 7.27
N THR A 15 3.22 -8.15 8.56
CA THR A 15 3.54 -9.44 9.21
C THR A 15 2.35 -9.94 10.03
N GLY A 16 2.33 -11.23 10.36
CA GLY A 16 1.22 -11.87 11.07
C GLY A 16 0.32 -12.66 10.12
N HIS A 17 -0.99 -12.69 10.38
CA HIS A 17 -1.94 -13.45 9.57
C HIS A 17 -2.40 -12.63 8.34
N VAL A 18 -1.51 -12.49 7.36
CA VAL A 18 -1.68 -11.61 6.19
C VAL A 18 -1.78 -12.35 4.85
N GLN A 19 -1.50 -13.65 4.81
CA GLN A 19 -1.66 -14.48 3.61
C GLN A 19 -2.90 -15.38 3.72
N GLY A 20 -3.57 -15.63 2.59
CA GLY A 20 -4.80 -16.44 2.55
C GLY A 20 -6.07 -15.71 3.00
N VAL A 21 -5.96 -14.45 3.43
CA VAL A 21 -7.07 -13.64 3.97
C VAL A 21 -7.55 -12.53 3.03
N GLY A 22 -7.10 -12.54 1.77
CA GLY A 22 -7.46 -11.50 0.80
C GLY A 22 -6.71 -10.17 0.95
N PHE A 23 -5.73 -10.07 1.86
CA PHE A 23 -4.97 -8.83 2.12
C PHE A 23 -4.41 -8.16 0.86
N ARG A 24 -3.79 -8.94 -0.04
CA ARG A 24 -3.26 -8.41 -1.32
C ARG A 24 -4.34 -7.78 -2.19
N MET A 25 -5.52 -8.42 -2.27
CA MET A 25 -6.64 -7.91 -3.06
C MET A 25 -7.21 -6.64 -2.44
N TYR A 26 -7.31 -6.59 -1.11
CA TYR A 26 -7.72 -5.40 -0.37
C TYR A 26 -6.82 -4.20 -0.69
N ILE A 27 -5.50 -4.36 -0.58
CA ILE A 27 -4.54 -3.29 -0.89
C ILE A 27 -4.66 -2.85 -2.36
N GLN A 28 -4.72 -3.80 -3.29
CA GLN A 28 -4.85 -3.49 -4.72
C GLN A 28 -6.12 -2.70 -5.03
N GLN A 29 -7.26 -3.09 -4.46
CA GLN A 29 -8.53 -2.41 -4.68
C GLN A 29 -8.50 -0.97 -4.15
N HIS A 30 -8.07 -0.77 -2.90
CA HIS A 30 -8.03 0.56 -2.30
C HIS A 30 -6.99 1.46 -2.98
N ALA A 31 -5.85 0.90 -3.40
CA ALA A 31 -4.87 1.65 -4.19
C ALA A 31 -5.47 2.15 -5.52
N MET A 32 -6.28 1.34 -6.20
CA MET A 32 -6.98 1.77 -7.43
C MET A 32 -8.00 2.89 -7.14
N GLU A 33 -8.78 2.77 -6.07
CA GLU A 33 -9.78 3.77 -5.67
C GLU A 33 -9.14 5.12 -5.29
N LEU A 34 -7.94 5.08 -4.69
CA LEU A 34 -7.19 6.27 -4.27
C LEU A 34 -6.19 6.78 -5.32
N ASN A 35 -6.14 6.16 -6.51
CA ASN A 35 -5.17 6.45 -7.57
C ASN A 35 -3.70 6.39 -7.09
N VAL A 36 -3.41 5.42 -6.21
CA VAL A 36 -2.07 5.07 -5.73
C VAL A 36 -1.51 3.94 -6.57
N SER A 37 -0.26 4.10 -7.01
CA SER A 37 0.45 3.14 -7.87
C SER A 37 1.48 2.32 -7.07
N GLY A 38 1.99 1.23 -7.65
CA GLY A 38 3.06 0.42 -7.05
C GLY A 38 2.82 -1.08 -7.18
N TRP A 39 3.28 -1.86 -6.20
CA TRP A 39 3.14 -3.31 -6.21
C TRP A 39 2.91 -3.87 -4.80
N VAL A 40 2.31 -5.06 -4.73
CA VAL A 40 2.11 -5.82 -3.49
C VAL A 40 2.37 -7.31 -3.74
N ARG A 41 3.12 -7.96 -2.85
CA ARG A 41 3.60 -9.34 -3.05
C ARG A 41 3.64 -10.13 -1.74
N ASN A 42 3.12 -11.36 -1.79
CA ASN A 42 3.32 -12.35 -0.73
C ASN A 42 4.76 -12.87 -0.78
N MET A 43 5.42 -12.89 0.37
CA MET A 43 6.79 -13.36 0.54
C MET A 43 6.82 -14.78 1.10
N GLU A 44 7.94 -15.48 0.90
CA GLU A 44 8.13 -16.86 1.37
C GLU A 44 8.16 -16.97 2.90
N ASP A 45 8.55 -15.90 3.61
CA ASP A 45 8.56 -15.82 5.08
C ASP A 45 7.16 -15.61 5.69
N GLY A 46 6.10 -15.67 4.87
CA GLY A 46 4.72 -15.44 5.29
C GLY A 46 4.32 -13.96 5.37
N SER A 47 5.24 -13.01 5.17
CA SER A 47 4.92 -11.59 5.14
C SER A 47 4.33 -11.14 3.80
N VAL A 48 3.83 -9.90 3.76
CA VAL A 48 3.46 -9.21 2.52
C VAL A 48 4.31 -7.95 2.42
N HIS A 49 5.02 -7.79 1.31
CA HIS A 49 5.77 -6.57 1.00
C HIS A 49 4.99 -5.74 -0.02
N MET A 50 5.11 -4.42 0.06
CA MET A 50 4.50 -3.52 -0.90
C MET A 50 5.30 -2.24 -1.10
N GLU A 51 5.14 -1.66 -2.29
CA GLU A 51 5.55 -0.31 -2.63
C GLU A 51 4.30 0.48 -3.02
N LEU A 52 4.17 1.69 -2.48
CA LEU A 52 3.05 2.58 -2.69
C LEU A 52 3.57 3.95 -3.13
N GLN A 53 3.10 4.46 -4.25
CA GLN A 53 3.53 5.73 -4.84
C GLN A 53 2.31 6.54 -5.29
N GLY A 54 2.24 7.79 -4.83
CA GLY A 54 1.15 8.71 -5.17
C GLY A 54 1.24 10.00 -4.35
N PRO A 55 0.22 10.87 -4.41
CA PRO A 55 0.10 12.01 -3.51
C PRO A 55 0.15 11.57 -2.04
N GLU A 56 0.85 12.32 -1.19
CA GLU A 56 1.08 11.96 0.22
C GLU A 56 -0.22 11.66 0.98
N ASP A 57 -1.24 12.50 0.83
CA ASP A 57 -2.56 12.34 1.44
C ASP A 57 -3.24 11.02 1.04
N ARG A 58 -3.08 10.59 -0.22
CA ARG A 58 -3.68 9.35 -0.74
C ARG A 58 -2.92 8.11 -0.29
N VAL A 59 -1.61 8.20 -0.20
CA VAL A 59 -0.78 7.11 0.30
C VAL A 59 -1.00 6.94 1.80
N GLU A 60 -1.08 8.03 2.57
CA GLU A 60 -1.43 8.00 4.00
C GLU A 60 -2.84 7.42 4.21
N GLN A 61 -3.84 7.85 3.42
CA GLN A 61 -5.20 7.31 3.49
C GLN A 61 -5.27 5.80 3.21
N LEU A 62 -4.37 5.24 2.40
CA LEU A 62 -4.30 3.79 2.17
C LEU A 62 -3.67 3.02 3.34
N MET A 63 -2.86 3.69 4.17
CA MET A 63 -2.12 3.10 5.28
C MET A 63 -2.84 3.18 6.63
N ASP A 64 -3.82 4.07 6.77
CA ASP A 64 -4.68 4.25 7.95
C ASP A 64 -5.72 3.11 8.11
#